data_AF-A0A7S3G7V1-F1
#
_entry.id   AF-A0A7S3G7V1-F1
#
_cell.length_a   1.000
_cell.length_b   1.000
_cell.length_c   1.000
_cell.angle_alpha   90.00
_cell.angle_beta   90.00
_cell.angle_gamma   90.00
#
_symmetry.space_group_name_H-M   'P 1'
#
loop_
_entity.id
_entity.type
_entity.pdbx_description
1 polymer ?
#
loop_
_entity_poly.entity_id
_entity_poly.type
_entity_poly.pdbx_seq_one_letter_code
_entity_poly.pdbx_strand_id
1 'polypeptide(L)'
;MCGRSKEYGAVSSARSIKNPVLICSEILDRRKNVSSDCHSVPPLHLCSHGADDFARSVQPSLVCDNEDLMSDEARALWARQRKETEGSVKPADHLVTHDYHARMDTVGVAYIGEDKDGQLVAYTATSSGGLLLKSEGRVGSAAIPMASGYCSVGQENCTAALVSGTGECAMINSLAKTLSATLEGHSFSDDEVCESKTQIGTP
;
A
#
# COMPACT_ATOMS: atom_id res chain seq x y z
N MET A 1 -4.40 -7.39 -0.19
CA MET A 1 -4.12 -8.74 0.34
C MET A 1 -5.43 -9.45 0.61
N CYS A 2 -5.48 -10.77 0.43
CA CYS A 2 -6.58 -11.62 0.86
C CYS A 2 -6.19 -12.37 2.14
N GLY A 3 -6.99 -12.21 3.19
CA GLY A 3 -6.69 -12.81 4.50
C GLY A 3 -6.88 -14.33 4.55
N ARG A 4 -7.62 -14.91 3.60
CA ARG A 4 -7.85 -16.36 3.49
C ARG A 4 -6.71 -17.07 2.75
N SER A 5 -6.39 -16.64 1.53
CA SER A 5 -5.31 -17.26 0.75
C SER A 5 -3.91 -16.80 1.18
N LYS A 6 -3.82 -15.74 1.98
CA LYS A 6 -2.58 -15.04 2.35
C LYS A 6 -1.82 -14.47 1.15
N GLU A 7 -2.45 -14.42 -0.03
CA GLU A 7 -1.88 -13.84 -1.23
C GLU A 7 -2.15 -12.33 -1.34
N TYR A 8 -1.38 -11.66 -2.18
CA TYR A 8 -1.53 -10.24 -2.45
C TYR A 8 -1.17 -9.91 -3.89
N GLY A 9 -1.65 -8.77 -4.37
CA GLY A 9 -1.13 -8.12 -5.55
C GLY A 9 -0.57 -6.77 -5.16
N ALA A 10 0.55 -6.40 -5.77
CA ALA A 10 1.23 -5.14 -5.53
C ALA A 10 1.77 -4.55 -6.84
N VAL A 11 1.71 -3.22 -6.94
CA VAL A 11 2.40 -2.46 -7.96
C VAL A 11 3.22 -1.36 -7.30
N SER A 12 4.42 -1.08 -7.83
CA SER A 12 5.25 0.02 -7.34
C SER A 12 5.86 0.81 -8.48
N SER A 13 6.09 2.11 -8.24
CA SER A 13 6.72 3.01 -9.22
C SER A 13 6.02 3.03 -10.59
N ALA A 14 4.73 2.68 -10.65
CA ALA A 14 3.90 2.81 -11.83
C ALA A 14 3.66 4.29 -12.13
N ARG A 15 3.62 4.65 -13.41
CA ARG A 15 3.52 6.06 -13.86
C ARG A 15 2.24 6.34 -14.62
N SER A 16 1.63 5.30 -15.15
CA SER A 16 0.59 5.45 -16.18
C SER A 16 -0.74 4.85 -15.73
N ILE A 17 -0.92 4.53 -14.45
CA ILE A 17 -2.08 3.77 -13.95
C ILE A 17 -2.95 4.68 -13.08
N LYS A 18 -4.19 4.93 -13.50
CA LYS A 18 -5.16 5.77 -12.78
C LYS A 18 -5.58 5.18 -11.44
N ASN A 19 -5.85 3.87 -11.42
CA ASN A 19 -6.34 3.16 -10.23
C ASN A 19 -5.44 1.95 -9.92
N PRO A 20 -4.28 2.14 -9.26
CA PRO A 20 -3.31 1.05 -8.98
C PRO A 20 -3.91 -0.15 -8.24
N VAL A 21 -4.87 0.10 -7.32
CA VAL A 21 -5.52 -0.97 -6.53
C VAL A 21 -6.28 -1.99 -7.40
N LEU A 22 -6.84 -1.57 -8.52
CA LEU A 22 -7.55 -2.47 -9.44
C LEU A 22 -6.57 -3.39 -10.17
N ILE A 23 -5.40 -2.88 -10.54
CA ILE A 23 -4.33 -3.71 -11.12
C ILE A 23 -3.78 -4.70 -10.07
N CYS A 24 -3.67 -4.29 -8.81
CA CYS A 24 -3.34 -5.21 -7.72
C CYS A 24 -4.39 -6.32 -7.57
N SER A 25 -5.68 -6.01 -7.74
CA SER A 25 -6.75 -7.02 -7.73
C SER A 25 -6.57 -8.03 -8.86
N GLU A 26 -6.27 -7.56 -10.07
CA GLU A 26 -6.03 -8.42 -11.23
C GLU A 26 -4.81 -9.34 -11.04
N ILE A 27 -3.73 -8.84 -10.43
CA ILE A 27 -2.56 -9.66 -10.05
C ILE A 27 -2.99 -10.78 -9.09
N LEU A 28 -3.79 -10.43 -8.07
CA LEU A 28 -4.28 -11.38 -7.07
C LEU A 28 -5.25 -12.41 -7.67
N ASP A 29 -6.11 -12.02 -8.59
CA ASP A 29 -7.07 -12.92 -9.21
C ASP A 29 -6.40 -13.87 -10.21
N ARG A 30 -5.37 -13.42 -10.94
CA ARG A 30 -4.56 -14.31 -11.78
C ARG A 30 -3.84 -15.38 -10.97
N ARG A 31 -3.37 -15.04 -9.77
CA ARG A 31 -2.76 -15.96 -8.81
C ARG A 31 -3.72 -17.05 -8.33
N LYS A 32 -4.97 -16.71 -8.05
CA LYS A 32 -6.00 -17.68 -7.66
C LYS A 32 -6.37 -18.65 -8.79
N ASN A 33 -6.28 -18.19 -10.03
CA ASN A 33 -6.74 -18.92 -11.23
C ASN A 33 -5.61 -19.65 -11.98
N VAL A 34 -4.46 -19.86 -11.35
CA VAL A 34 -3.33 -20.59 -11.94
C VAL A 34 -3.69 -22.07 -12.08
N SER A 35 -3.70 -22.59 -13.31
CA SER A 35 -3.85 -24.02 -13.55
C SER A 35 -2.67 -24.79 -12.96
N SER A 36 -2.93 -25.95 -12.35
CA SER A 36 -1.90 -26.87 -11.84
C SER A 36 -0.89 -27.32 -12.90
N ASP A 37 -1.23 -27.16 -14.19
CA ASP A 37 -0.44 -27.65 -15.31
C ASP A 37 0.58 -26.63 -15.85
N CYS A 38 0.61 -25.41 -15.28
CA CYS A 38 1.57 -24.40 -15.70
C CYS A 38 2.78 -24.33 -14.77
N HIS A 39 3.98 -24.39 -15.35
CA HIS A 39 5.25 -24.38 -14.62
C HIS A 39 5.70 -22.97 -14.18
N SER A 40 4.93 -21.92 -14.46
CA SER A 40 5.28 -20.54 -14.16
C SER A 40 4.42 -19.99 -13.04
N VAL A 41 5.06 -19.59 -11.94
CA VAL A 41 4.39 -18.92 -10.81
C VAL A 41 4.15 -17.45 -11.20
N PRO A 42 2.89 -16.96 -11.24
CA PRO A 42 2.64 -15.57 -11.59
C PRO A 42 3.24 -14.60 -10.57
N PRO A 43 3.53 -13.35 -10.92
CA PRO A 43 4.06 -12.37 -9.98
C PRO A 43 3.07 -12.04 -8.85
N LEU A 44 3.58 -11.65 -7.68
CA LEU A 44 2.78 -10.95 -6.63
C LEU A 44 2.97 -9.44 -6.74
N HIS A 45 4.10 -9.01 -7.29
CA HIS A 45 4.53 -7.63 -7.29
C HIS A 45 5.18 -7.30 -8.64
N LEU A 46 4.67 -6.28 -9.31
CA LEU A 46 5.25 -5.70 -10.51
C LEU A 46 5.69 -4.26 -10.25
N CYS A 47 6.75 -3.81 -10.91
CA CYS A 47 7.29 -2.47 -10.70
C CYS A 47 7.57 -1.73 -12.00
N SER A 48 7.57 -0.40 -11.92
CA SER A 48 7.98 0.51 -13.00
C SER A 48 7.24 0.20 -14.31
N HIS A 49 7.96 0.27 -15.44
CA HIS A 49 7.43 -0.03 -16.77
C HIS A 49 6.77 -1.41 -16.86
N GLY A 50 7.25 -2.42 -16.11
CA GLY A 50 6.64 -3.76 -16.11
C GLY A 50 5.23 -3.77 -15.49
N ALA A 51 4.98 -2.91 -14.51
CA ALA A 51 3.63 -2.71 -13.97
C ALA A 51 2.71 -2.01 -14.98
N ASP A 52 3.21 -0.99 -15.67
CA ASP A 52 2.47 -0.27 -16.70
C ASP A 52 2.15 -1.18 -17.91
N ASP A 53 3.11 -2.00 -18.35
CA ASP A 53 2.93 -2.98 -19.44
C ASP A 53 1.90 -4.04 -19.08
N PHE A 54 1.97 -4.54 -17.84
CA PHE A 54 0.97 -5.47 -17.34
C PHE A 54 -0.41 -4.80 -17.31
N ALA A 55 -0.53 -3.60 -16.76
CA ALA A 55 -1.79 -2.85 -16.74
C ALA A 55 -2.36 -2.63 -18.16
N ARG A 56 -1.52 -2.29 -19.14
CA ARG A 56 -1.90 -2.20 -20.56
C ARG A 56 -2.45 -3.51 -21.09
N SER A 57 -1.86 -4.64 -20.71
CA SER A 57 -2.28 -5.95 -21.20
C SER A 57 -3.60 -6.45 -20.59
N VAL A 58 -3.88 -6.09 -19.34
CA VAL A 58 -5.00 -6.66 -18.57
C VAL A 58 -6.19 -5.71 -18.48
N GLN A 59 -5.94 -4.41 -18.36
CA GLN A 59 -6.97 -3.41 -18.19
C GLN A 59 -6.58 -2.07 -18.85
N PRO A 60 -6.54 -2.01 -20.20
CA PRO A 60 -6.08 -0.83 -20.94
C PRO A 60 -6.80 0.48 -20.55
N SER A 61 -8.07 0.40 -20.14
CA SER A 61 -8.87 1.56 -19.73
C SER A 61 -8.39 2.25 -18.45
N LEU A 62 -7.52 1.60 -17.66
CA LEU A 62 -6.91 2.20 -16.48
C LEU A 62 -5.57 2.88 -16.78
N VAL A 63 -5.08 2.74 -18.02
CA VAL A 63 -3.84 3.35 -18.45
C VAL A 63 -4.13 4.73 -19.01
N CYS A 64 -3.34 5.72 -18.60
CA CYS A 64 -3.46 7.11 -19.00
C CYS A 64 -2.08 7.75 -19.13
N ASP A 65 -2.02 8.95 -19.70
CA ASP A 65 -0.78 9.69 -19.75
C ASP A 65 -0.41 10.18 -18.35
N ASN A 66 0.88 10.10 -18.01
CA ASN A 66 1.36 10.52 -16.68
C ASN A 66 1.02 11.99 -16.36
N GLU A 67 0.88 12.84 -17.39
CA GLU A 67 0.47 14.23 -17.23
C GLU A 67 -0.96 14.38 -16.68
N ASP A 68 -1.86 13.44 -16.99
CA ASP A 68 -3.24 13.43 -16.52
C ASP A 68 -3.36 13.12 -15.02
N LEU A 69 -2.34 12.48 -14.45
CA LEU A 69 -2.26 12.15 -13.02
C LEU A 69 -1.73 13.30 -12.16
N MET A 70 -1.21 14.36 -12.79
CA MET A 70 -0.57 15.47 -12.11
C MET A 70 -1.44 16.73 -12.13
N SER A 71 -2.13 16.98 -11.01
CA SER A 71 -2.89 18.23 -10.79
C SER A 71 -1.98 19.47 -10.79
N ASP A 72 -2.54 20.62 -11.14
CA ASP A 72 -1.83 21.91 -11.12
C ASP A 72 -1.32 22.24 -9.70
N GLU A 73 -2.08 21.91 -8.66
CA GLU A 73 -1.69 22.08 -7.26
C GLU A 73 -0.45 21.27 -6.91
N ALA A 74 -0.41 20.00 -7.33
CA ALA A 74 0.75 19.13 -7.11
C ALA A 74 2.00 19.64 -7.84
N ARG A 75 1.85 20.16 -9.07
CA ARG A 75 2.96 20.77 -9.82
C ARG A 75 3.49 22.02 -9.13
N ALA A 76 2.59 22.89 -8.66
CA ALA A 76 2.96 24.10 -7.94
C ALA A 76 3.67 23.79 -6.60
N LEU A 77 3.16 22.81 -5.86
CA LEU A 77 3.76 22.32 -4.61
C LEU A 77 5.17 21.78 -4.85
N TRP A 78 5.33 20.92 -5.86
CA TRP A 78 6.62 20.35 -6.23
C TRP A 78 7.64 21.43 -6.63
N ALA A 79 7.21 22.40 -7.45
CA ALA A 79 8.09 23.48 -7.92
C ALA A 79 8.55 24.39 -6.78
N ARG A 80 7.65 24.71 -5.84
CA ARG A 80 8.00 25.45 -4.61
C ARG A 80 9.00 24.68 -3.77
N GLN A 81 8.75 23.39 -3.51
CA GLN A 81 9.62 22.58 -2.66
C GLN A 81 11.00 22.33 -3.28
N ARG A 82 11.09 22.17 -4.61
CA ARG A 82 12.38 22.05 -5.31
C ARG A 82 13.24 23.28 -5.10
N LYS A 83 12.69 24.48 -5.29
CA LYS A 83 13.43 25.74 -5.11
C LYS A 83 13.94 25.92 -3.68
N GLU A 84 13.13 25.56 -2.68
CA GLU A 84 13.54 25.60 -1.26
C GLU A 84 14.68 24.62 -0.97
N THR A 85 14.62 23.42 -1.55
CA THR A 85 15.66 22.39 -1.38
C THR A 85 16.97 22.77 -2.08
N GLU A 86 16.90 23.33 -3.30
CA GLU A 86 18.09 23.77 -4.05
C GLU A 86 18.81 24.95 -3.38
N GLY A 87 18.08 25.82 -2.68
CA GLY A 87 18.65 26.91 -1.88
C GLY A 87 19.17 26.48 -0.49
N SER A 88 18.88 25.26 -0.07
CA SER A 88 19.23 24.72 1.26
C SER A 88 20.30 23.64 1.13
N VAL A 89 21.46 23.80 1.78
CA VAL A 89 22.57 22.80 1.77
C VAL A 89 22.22 21.51 2.55
N LYS A 90 20.97 21.34 3.00
CA LYS A 90 20.52 20.17 3.75
C LYS A 90 19.92 19.13 2.80
N PRO A 91 20.27 17.83 2.95
CA PRO A 91 19.67 16.76 2.16
C PRO A 91 18.14 16.81 2.21
N ALA A 92 17.50 16.56 1.07
CA ALA A 92 16.04 16.56 0.90
C ALA A 92 15.30 15.65 1.91
N ASP A 93 15.98 14.66 2.47
CA ASP A 93 15.46 13.72 3.46
C ASP A 93 15.09 14.35 4.81
N HIS A 94 15.54 15.59 5.08
CA HIS A 94 15.24 16.31 6.33
C HIS A 94 14.18 17.41 6.20
N LEU A 95 13.56 17.60 5.03
CA LEU A 95 12.47 18.59 4.83
C LEU A 95 11.10 18.04 5.26
N VAL A 96 11.10 17.34 6.39
CA VAL A 96 9.91 16.93 7.12
C VAL A 96 9.37 18.17 7.84
N THR A 97 8.65 19.02 7.10
CA THR A 97 8.02 20.22 7.64
C THR A 97 6.92 19.85 8.64
N HIS A 98 6.68 20.72 9.62
CA HIS A 98 5.72 20.56 10.74
C HIS A 98 4.24 20.29 10.39
N ASP A 99 3.88 20.17 9.11
CA ASP A 99 2.57 19.70 8.67
C ASP A 99 2.70 18.32 8.00
N TYR A 100 2.86 17.29 8.85
CA TYR A 100 2.99 15.89 8.45
C TYR A 100 1.71 15.36 7.77
N HIS A 101 0.55 15.93 8.11
CA HIS A 101 -0.75 15.46 7.65
C HIS A 101 -1.10 16.01 6.26
N ALA A 102 -0.67 17.23 5.92
CA ALA A 102 -0.90 17.81 4.60
C ALA A 102 0.00 17.26 3.47
N ARG A 103 0.90 16.30 3.77
CA ARG A 103 1.93 15.82 2.82
C ARG A 103 1.91 14.32 2.56
N MET A 104 0.97 13.57 3.13
CA MET A 104 0.88 12.12 2.95
C MET A 104 -0.34 11.73 2.14
N ASP A 105 -0.11 11.37 0.87
CA ASP A 105 -1.16 10.91 -0.05
C ASP A 105 -1.44 9.40 0.08
N THR A 106 -1.38 8.87 1.30
CA THR A 106 -1.59 7.45 1.56
C THR A 106 -3.02 7.20 2.01
N VAL A 107 -3.71 6.32 1.30
CA VAL A 107 -5.05 5.84 1.62
C VAL A 107 -5.04 4.33 1.79
N GLY A 108 -5.92 3.81 2.64
CA GLY A 108 -6.08 2.38 2.85
C GLY A 108 -7.49 2.02 3.25
N VAL A 109 -7.88 0.78 2.95
CA VAL A 109 -9.16 0.19 3.33
C VAL A 109 -8.97 -1.24 3.79
N ALA A 110 -9.66 -1.57 4.88
CA ALA A 110 -9.72 -2.90 5.46
C ALA A 110 -11.18 -3.31 5.46
N TYR A 111 -11.44 -4.54 5.04
CA TYR A 111 -12.76 -5.13 5.01
C TYR A 111 -12.70 -6.48 5.71
N ILE A 112 -13.62 -6.69 6.65
CA ILE A 112 -13.90 -7.98 7.28
C ILE A 112 -15.42 -8.17 7.16
N GLY A 113 -15.84 -9.31 6.66
CA GLY A 113 -17.26 -9.63 6.48
C GLY A 113 -17.43 -11.06 5.99
N GLU A 114 -18.60 -11.37 5.45
CA GLU A 114 -18.90 -12.68 4.88
C GLU A 114 -19.06 -12.57 3.37
N ASP A 115 -18.64 -13.62 2.65
CA ASP A 115 -18.95 -13.76 1.23
C ASP A 115 -20.37 -14.27 1.00
N LYS A 116 -20.72 -14.50 -0.27
CA LYS A 116 -22.05 -14.97 -0.67
C LYS A 116 -22.39 -16.36 -0.12
N ASP A 117 -21.39 -17.14 0.25
CA ASP A 117 -21.52 -18.49 0.79
C ASP A 117 -21.50 -18.49 2.34
N GLY A 118 -21.56 -17.30 2.97
CA GLY A 118 -21.51 -17.12 4.41
C GLY A 118 -20.12 -17.40 5.00
N GLN A 119 -19.07 -17.41 4.18
CA GLN A 119 -17.72 -17.66 4.63
C GLN A 119 -17.03 -16.35 5.01
N LEU A 120 -16.36 -16.33 6.16
CA LEU A 120 -15.63 -15.16 6.63
C LEU A 120 -14.51 -14.77 5.65
N VAL A 121 -14.45 -13.51 5.26
CA VAL A 121 -13.44 -12.97 4.34
C VAL A 121 -12.83 -11.71 4.91
N ALA A 122 -11.54 -11.52 4.62
CA ALA A 122 -10.83 -10.30 4.96
C ALA A 122 -9.99 -9.83 3.78
N TYR A 123 -10.01 -8.53 3.55
CA TYR A 123 -9.22 -7.88 2.52
C TYR A 123 -8.62 -6.59 3.04
N THR A 124 -7.40 -6.31 2.63
CA THR A 124 -6.77 -5.00 2.81
C THR A 124 -6.27 -4.47 1.48
N ALA A 125 -6.34 -3.16 1.30
CA ALA A 125 -5.74 -2.48 0.17
C ALA A 125 -5.16 -1.15 0.63
N THR A 126 -3.99 -0.81 0.11
CA THR A 126 -3.25 0.42 0.42
C THR A 126 -2.75 1.03 -0.88
N SER A 127 -2.81 2.36 -0.99
CA SER A 127 -2.30 3.10 -2.13
C SER A 127 -1.66 4.40 -1.67
N SER A 128 -0.57 4.81 -2.32
CA SER A 128 0.16 6.01 -1.97
C SER A 128 0.92 6.58 -3.16
N GLY A 129 0.94 7.91 -3.29
CA GLY A 129 1.87 8.62 -4.18
C GLY A 129 3.34 8.57 -3.71
N GLY A 130 3.56 8.24 -2.43
CA GLY A 130 4.87 8.29 -1.77
C GLY A 130 5.24 9.70 -1.32
N LEU A 131 6.50 9.89 -0.93
CA LEU A 131 6.95 11.20 -0.44
C LEU A 131 7.19 12.19 -1.57
N LEU A 132 6.87 13.46 -1.30
CA LEU A 132 7.22 14.60 -2.14
C LEU A 132 8.75 14.65 -2.35
N LEU A 133 9.19 14.91 -3.58
CA LEU A 133 10.61 14.92 -3.99
C LEU A 133 11.39 13.62 -3.71
N LYS A 134 10.71 12.47 -3.57
CA LYS A 134 11.40 11.19 -3.48
C LYS A 134 12.34 10.96 -4.68
N SER A 135 13.46 10.28 -4.42
CA SER A 135 14.30 9.74 -5.49
C SER A 135 13.50 8.83 -6.41
N GLU A 136 13.81 8.87 -7.70
CA GLU A 136 13.17 7.99 -8.68
C GLU A 136 13.36 6.52 -8.30
N GLY A 137 12.31 5.73 -8.50
CA GLY A 137 12.30 4.32 -8.11
C GLY A 137 12.11 4.05 -6.62
N ARG A 138 12.09 5.06 -5.73
CA ARG A 138 11.80 4.83 -4.29
C ARG A 138 10.42 4.21 -4.10
N VAL A 139 10.40 3.07 -3.41
CA VAL A 139 9.19 2.33 -3.03
C VAL A 139 8.89 2.55 -1.55
N GLY A 140 7.64 2.88 -1.24
CA GLY A 140 7.16 3.05 0.14
C GLY A 140 6.35 1.84 0.63
N SER A 141 5.91 1.91 1.89
CA SER A 141 5.20 0.83 2.57
C SER A 141 3.90 0.40 1.90
N ALA A 142 3.20 1.30 1.20
CA ALA A 142 1.92 1.02 0.56
C ALA A 142 1.98 -0.10 -0.51
N ALA A 143 3.16 -0.34 -1.09
CA ALA A 143 3.38 -1.43 -2.04
C ALA A 143 3.88 -2.72 -1.36
N ILE A 144 4.08 -2.70 -0.04
CA ILE A 144 4.62 -3.81 0.75
C ILE A 144 3.51 -4.34 1.68
N PRO A 145 2.92 -5.51 1.40
CA PRO A 145 1.73 -6.01 2.10
C PRO A 145 1.92 -6.14 3.61
N MET A 146 3.05 -6.67 4.07
CA MET A 146 3.29 -6.83 5.52
C MET A 146 3.55 -5.51 6.25
N ALA A 147 3.88 -4.44 5.52
CA ALA A 147 4.22 -3.15 6.09
C ALA A 147 2.99 -2.27 6.30
N SER A 148 2.22 -2.01 5.23
CA SER A 148 1.13 -1.04 5.25
C SER A 148 -0.26 -1.67 5.40
N GLY A 149 -0.45 -2.94 5.02
CA GLY A 149 -1.79 -3.54 5.07
C GLY A 149 -1.78 -5.06 5.12
N TYR A 150 -2.09 -5.62 6.29
CA TYR A 150 -2.10 -7.07 6.52
C TYR A 150 -3.45 -7.52 7.07
N CYS A 151 -3.92 -8.67 6.60
CA CYS A 151 -5.14 -9.28 7.14
C CYS A 151 -5.02 -10.79 7.19
N SER A 152 -5.78 -11.38 8.10
CA SER A 152 -5.74 -12.79 8.40
C SER A 152 -7.13 -13.27 8.75
N VAL A 153 -7.60 -14.32 8.07
CA VAL A 153 -8.78 -15.08 8.46
C VAL A 153 -8.30 -16.37 9.11
N GLY A 154 -8.63 -16.57 10.39
CA GLY A 154 -8.47 -17.80 11.15
C GLY A 154 -9.78 -18.59 11.22
N GLN A 155 -9.78 -19.68 11.99
CA GLN A 155 -11.00 -20.49 12.21
C GLN A 155 -12.00 -19.80 13.14
N GLU A 156 -11.50 -19.08 14.15
CA GLU A 156 -12.32 -18.46 15.20
C GLU A 156 -12.15 -16.93 15.26
N ASN A 157 -11.15 -16.38 14.57
CA ASN A 157 -10.85 -14.95 14.58
C ASN A 157 -10.51 -14.43 13.19
N CYS A 158 -10.65 -13.12 13.02
CA CYS A 158 -10.24 -12.43 11.82
C CYS A 158 -9.67 -11.07 12.19
N THR A 159 -8.51 -10.74 11.61
CA THR A 159 -7.83 -9.47 11.86
C THR A 159 -7.50 -8.77 10.56
N ALA A 160 -7.56 -7.44 10.59
CA ALA A 160 -7.09 -6.60 9.51
C ALA A 160 -6.44 -5.34 10.12
N ALA A 161 -5.24 -5.02 9.66
CA ALA A 161 -4.47 -3.90 10.13
C ALA A 161 -3.99 -3.06 8.94
N LEU A 162 -4.09 -1.74 9.09
CA LEU A 162 -3.60 -0.76 8.14
C LEU A 162 -2.71 0.24 8.82
N VAL A 163 -1.67 0.64 8.12
CA VAL A 163 -0.68 1.59 8.59
C VAL A 163 -0.44 2.63 7.50
N SER A 164 -0.57 3.89 7.88
CA SER A 164 -0.09 5.06 7.15
C SER A 164 0.98 5.77 7.98
N GLY A 165 1.76 6.67 7.37
CA GLY A 165 2.88 7.35 8.02
C GLY A 165 4.20 7.18 7.29
N THR A 166 5.29 7.24 8.03
CA THR A 166 6.65 7.06 7.52
C THR A 166 6.85 5.63 7.01
N GLY A 167 6.88 5.49 5.68
CA GLY A 167 6.91 4.19 5.02
C GLY A 167 8.10 3.33 5.44
N GLU A 168 9.27 3.93 5.63
CA GLU A 168 10.49 3.24 6.07
C GLU A 168 10.30 2.53 7.41
N CYS A 169 9.73 3.23 8.40
CA CYS A 169 9.47 2.65 9.72
C CYS A 169 8.48 1.48 9.63
N ALA A 170 7.43 1.62 8.82
CA ALA A 170 6.44 0.57 8.61
C ALA A 170 7.04 -0.66 7.91
N MET A 171 7.93 -0.46 6.93
CA MET A 171 8.61 -1.54 6.22
C MET A 171 9.60 -2.29 7.12
N ILE A 172 10.46 -1.57 7.83
CA ILE A 172 11.49 -2.17 8.72
C ILE A 172 10.83 -3.09 9.76
N ASN A 173 9.70 -2.66 10.32
CA ASN A 173 9.04 -3.38 11.41
C ASN A 173 7.94 -4.36 10.95
N SER A 174 7.71 -4.48 9.64
CA SER A 174 6.54 -5.21 9.10
C SER A 174 5.25 -4.85 9.87
N LEU A 175 5.02 -3.53 10.04
CA LEU A 175 4.19 -3.04 11.13
C LEU A 175 2.75 -3.57 11.08
N ALA A 176 2.11 -3.57 9.90
CA ALA A 176 0.74 -4.10 9.77
C ALA A 176 0.65 -5.58 10.15
N LYS A 177 1.64 -6.41 9.78
CA LYS A 177 1.69 -7.83 10.17
C LYS A 177 1.91 -7.98 11.68
N THR A 178 2.82 -7.21 12.26
CA THR A 178 3.08 -7.22 13.71
C THR A 178 1.83 -6.83 14.50
N LEU A 179 1.12 -5.77 14.07
CA LEU A 179 -0.15 -5.37 14.66
C LEU A 179 -1.21 -6.47 14.56
N SER A 180 -1.39 -7.07 13.39
CA SER A 180 -2.33 -8.18 13.20
C SER A 180 -2.01 -9.38 14.11
N ALA A 181 -0.74 -9.75 14.26
CA ALA A 181 -0.33 -10.81 15.18
C ALA A 181 -0.57 -10.46 16.66
N THR A 182 -0.36 -9.19 17.04
CA THR A 182 -0.73 -8.71 18.39
C THR A 182 -2.23 -8.79 18.61
N LEU A 183 -3.04 -8.41 17.62
CA LEU A 183 -4.49 -8.48 17.68
C LEU A 183 -5.00 -9.92 17.78
N GLU A 184 -4.39 -10.87 17.08
CA GLU A 184 -4.76 -12.30 17.17
C GLU A 184 -4.48 -12.89 18.56
N GLY A 185 -3.47 -12.39 19.27
CA GLY A 185 -3.10 -12.84 20.62
C GLY A 185 -3.89 -12.20 21.76
N HIS A 186 -4.77 -11.22 21.47
CA HIS A 186 -5.54 -10.49 22.47
C HIS A 186 -7.04 -10.62 22.19
N SER A 187 -7.81 -11.01 23.22
CA SER A 187 -9.27 -10.98 23.17
C SER A 187 -9.75 -9.57 23.48
N PHE A 188 -10.17 -8.81 22.46
CA PHE A 188 -10.83 -7.52 22.66
C PHE A 188 -12.32 -7.72 22.91
N SER A 189 -12.92 -6.89 23.75
CA SER A 189 -14.38 -6.76 23.82
C SER A 189 -14.88 -5.90 22.65
N ASP A 190 -16.10 -6.16 22.15
CA ASP A 190 -16.65 -5.51 20.93
C ASP A 190 -16.70 -3.96 21.00
N ASP A 191 -16.63 -3.37 22.21
CA ASP A 191 -16.68 -1.92 22.45
C ASP A 191 -15.31 -1.26 22.67
N GLU A 192 -14.21 -2.01 22.59
CA GLU A 192 -12.89 -1.51 22.95
C GLU A 192 -12.21 -0.77 21.77
N VAL A 193 -12.56 0.51 21.59
CA VAL A 193 -11.77 1.43 20.75
C VAL A 193 -10.46 1.72 21.49
N CYS A 194 -9.45 0.89 21.27
CA CYS A 194 -8.12 1.10 21.84
C CYS A 194 -7.34 2.13 21.02
N GLU A 195 -7.45 3.42 21.37
CA GLU A 195 -6.49 4.43 20.94
C GLU A 195 -5.16 4.23 21.68
N SER A 196 -4.35 3.28 21.23
CA SER A 196 -2.97 3.15 21.70
C SER A 196 -2.01 3.85 20.73
N LYS A 197 -1.38 4.93 21.19
CA LYS A 197 -0.27 5.56 20.46
C LYS A 197 0.99 4.74 20.67
N THR A 198 1.24 3.75 19.83
CA THR A 198 2.53 3.09 19.81
C THR A 198 3.55 4.04 19.16
N GLN A 199 4.31 4.76 19.98
CA GLN A 199 5.53 5.43 19.51
C GLN A 199 6.54 4.35 19.17
N ILE A 200 6.67 4.05 17.88
CA ILE A 200 7.79 3.24 17.39
C ILE A 200 9.01 4.14 17.52
N GLY A 201 9.84 3.88 18.53
CA GLY A 201 11.11 4.55 18.71
C GLY A 201 11.92 4.43 17.42
N THR A 202 12.34 5.56 16.87
CA THR A 202 13.39 5.56 15.85
C THR A 202 14.66 4.93 16.46
N PRO A 203 15.37 4.06 15.73
CA PRO A 203 16.65 3.53 16.19
C PRO A 203 17.68 4.63 16.45
#